data_AF-Q9QZ95-F1
#
_entry.id   AF-Q9QZ95-F1
#
_cell.length_a   1.000
_cell.length_b   1.000
_cell.length_c   1.000
_cell.angle_alpha   90.00
_cell.angle_beta   90.00
_cell.angle_gamma   90.00
#
_symmetry.space_group_name_H-M   'P 1'
#
loop_
_entity.id
_entity.type
_entity.pdbx_description
1 polymer ?
#
loop_
_entity_poly.entity_id
_entity_poly.type
_entity_poly.pdbx_seq_one_letter_code
_entity_poly.pdbx_strand_id
1 'polypeptide(L)' 'LGWERRALLAYAYRPDDEKPCFFVVEGLYMRVRDRLNITVDHVEFAEGDHNHYARLLRTVQRKARVIYICSSPDAS' A
#
# COMPACT_ATOMS: atom_id res chain seq x y z
N LEU A 1 -17.63 -15.92 2.19
CA LEU A 1 -17.30 -14.56 2.64
C LEU A 1 -16.26 -13.98 1.67
N GLY A 2 -16.65 -13.11 0.72
CA GLY A 2 -15.82 -12.68 -0.43
C GLY A 2 -14.94 -11.44 -0.20
N TRP A 3 -14.52 -11.20 1.03
CA TRP A 3 -13.65 -10.08 1.44
C TRP A 3 -12.19 -10.29 1.03
N GLU A 4 -11.80 -11.54 0.78
CA GLU A 4 -10.42 -11.98 0.55
C GLU A 4 -9.91 -11.73 -0.87
N ARG A 5 -10.76 -11.36 -1.84
CA ARG A 5 -10.35 -11.30 -3.25
C ARG A 5 -9.61 -10.03 -3.67
N ARG A 6 -9.55 -9.00 -2.82
CA ARG A 6 -8.90 -7.72 -3.15
C ARG A 6 -8.16 -7.12 -1.96
N ALA A 7 -6.87 -6.90 -2.13
CA ALA A 7 -6.01 -6.19 -1.17
C ALA A 7 -5.39 -4.94 -1.81
N LEU A 8 -5.18 -3.90 -1.01
CA LEU A 8 -4.41 -2.72 -1.38
C LEU A 8 -3.13 -2.65 -0.54
N LEU A 9 -1.98 -2.52 -1.20
CA LEU A 9 -0.69 -2.28 -0.57
C LEU A 9 -0.31 -0.80 -0.75
N ALA A 10 -0.35 -0.02 0.33
CA ALA A 10 0.09 1.36 0.33
C ALA A 10 1.50 1.46 0.92
N TYR A 11 2.38 2.23 0.29
CA TYR A 11 3.74 2.44 0.82
C TYR A 11 4.19 3.89 0.67
N ALA A 12 4.86 4.37 1.73
CA ALA A 12 5.56 5.65 1.70
C ALA A 12 6.76 5.56 0.77
N TYR A 13 6.92 6.56 -0.09
CA TYR A 13 8.06 6.75 -0.96
C TYR A 13 8.84 7.99 -0.51
N ARG A 14 10.16 7.83 -0.39
CA ARG A 14 11.11 8.92 -0.19
C ARG A 14 12.20 8.79 -1.26
N PRO A 15 12.52 9.86 -2.01
CA PRO A 15 13.50 9.76 -3.11
C PRO A 15 14.91 9.35 -2.65
N ASP A 16 15.28 9.78 -1.45
CA ASP A 16 16.66 9.75 -0.95
C ASP A 16 16.91 8.67 0.10
N ASP A 17 16.01 7.69 0.24
CA ASP A 17 16.17 6.58 1.18
C ASP A 17 16.49 5.23 0.50
N GLU A 18 16.79 4.22 1.31
CA GLU A 18 17.00 2.83 0.86
C GLU A 18 15.72 2.15 0.34
N LYS A 19 14.61 2.89 0.26
CA LYS A 19 13.28 2.44 -0.15
C LYS A 19 12.79 1.22 0.63
N PRO A 20 12.90 1.19 1.97
CA PRO A 20 12.56 0.01 2.76
C PRO A 20 11.09 -0.41 2.56
N CYS A 21 10.18 0.56 2.49
CA CYS A 21 8.76 0.26 2.29
C CYS A 21 8.43 -0.29 0.90
N PHE A 22 9.16 0.12 -0.14
CA PHE A 22 9.02 -0.45 -1.47
C PHE A 22 9.37 -1.95 -1.45
N PHE A 23 10.53 -2.30 -0.90
CA PHE A 23 10.99 -3.70 -0.88
C PHE A 23 10.11 -4.60 0.01
N VAL A 24 9.61 -4.10 1.14
CA VAL A 24 8.64 -4.81 1.97
C VAL A 24 7.36 -5.11 1.20
N VAL A 25 6.80 -4.11 0.51
CA VAL A 25 5.57 -4.26 -0.28
C VAL A 25 5.78 -5.17 -1.49
N GLU A 26 6.93 -5.08 -2.16
CA GLU A 26 7.29 -5.97 -3.27
C GLU A 26 7.32 -7.43 -2.82
N GLY A 27 8.03 -7.73 -1.73
CA GLY A 27 8.10 -9.09 -1.19
C GLY A 27 6.72 -9.62 -0.79
N LEU A 28 5.89 -8.79 -0.15
CA LEU A 28 4.52 -9.14 0.20
C LEU A 28 3.65 -9.38 -1.05
N TYR A 29 3.74 -8.50 -2.05
CA TYR A 29 3.01 -8.63 -3.32
C TYR A 29 3.31 -9.96 -4.00
N MET A 30 4.59 -10.30 -4.13
CA MET A 30 5.04 -11.55 -4.74
C MET A 30 4.51 -12.76 -3.96
N ARG A 31 4.57 -12.75 -2.63
CA ARG A 31 4.10 -13.88 -1.82
C ARG A 31 2.59 -14.05 -1.84
N VAL A 32 1.86 -12.94 -1.77
CA VAL A 32 0.40 -12.93 -1.79
C VAL A 32 -0.10 -13.42 -3.15
N ARG A 33 0.46 -12.94 -4.27
CA ARG A 33 0.06 -13.41 -5.60
C ARG A 33 0.36 -14.89 -5.84
N ASP A 34 1.49 -15.37 -5.33
CA ASP A 34 1.89 -16.77 -5.46
C ASP A 34 0.96 -17.72 -4.66
N ARG A 35 0.56 -17.31 -3.45
CA ARG A 35 -0.22 -18.17 -2.55
C ARG A 35 -1.73 -17.98 -2.63
N LEU A 36 -2.18 -16.79 -2.99
CA LEU A 36 -3.57 -16.38 -2.96
C LEU A 36 -3.96 -15.86 -4.35
N ASN A 37 -4.95 -16.50 -4.97
CA ASN A 37 -5.48 -16.07 -6.27
C ASN A 37 -6.39 -14.83 -6.12
N ILE A 38 -5.80 -13.73 -5.65
CA ILE A 38 -6.50 -12.50 -5.28
C ILE A 38 -5.92 -11.33 -6.08
N THR A 39 -6.73 -10.29 -6.31
CA THR A 39 -6.25 -9.07 -6.93
C THR A 39 -5.52 -8.23 -5.87
N VAL A 40 -4.28 -7.85 -6.16
CA VAL A 40 -3.50 -6.97 -5.31
C VAL A 40 -3.22 -5.68 -6.08
N ASP A 41 -3.84 -4.59 -5.66
CA ASP A 41 -3.51 -3.23 -6.09
C ASP A 41 -2.40 -2.68 -5.18
N HIS A 42 -1.62 -1.72 -5.69
CA HIS A 42 -0.64 -0.99 -4.89
C HIS A 42 -0.70 0.50 -5.19
N VAL A 43 -0.27 1.31 -4.21
CA VAL A 43 -0.19 2.77 -4.34
C VAL A 43 0.98 3.31 -3.52
N GLU A 44 1.83 4.08 -4.18
CA GLU A 44 2.85 4.88 -3.49
C GLU A 44 2.25 6.22 -3.04
N PHE A 45 2.77 6.76 -1.94
CA PHE A 45 2.47 8.11 -1.49
C PHE A 45 3.70 8.75 -0.86
N ALA A 46 3.76 10.08 -0.92
CA ALA A 46 4.80 10.86 -0.22
C ALA A 46 4.21 11.33 1.10
N GLU A 47 4.90 11.06 2.20
CA GLU A 47 4.50 11.56 3.52
C GLU A 47 4.58 13.09 3.54
N GLY A 48 3.59 13.73 4.16
CA GLY A 48 3.45 15.20 4.19
C GLY A 48 2.78 15.81 2.96
N ASP A 49 2.61 15.06 1.86
CA ASP A 49 1.90 15.53 0.67
C ASP A 49 0.39 15.27 0.77
N HIS A 50 -0.37 16.34 1.01
CA HIS A 50 -1.83 16.31 1.13
C HIS A 50 -2.53 15.82 -0.14
N ASN A 51 -1.98 16.07 -1.33
CA ASN A 51 -2.55 15.61 -2.59
C ASN A 51 -2.44 14.09 -2.71
N HIS A 52 -1.31 13.54 -2.25
CA HIS A 52 -1.10 12.09 -2.19
C HIS A 52 -2.05 11.43 -1.18
N TYR A 53 -2.28 12.05 -0.01
CA TYR A 53 -3.29 11.55 0.94
C TYR A 53 -4.71 11.58 0.37
N ALA A 54 -5.11 12.66 -0.30
CA ALA A 54 -6.42 12.73 -0.95
C ALA A 54 -6.59 11.64 -2.03
N ARG A 55 -5.53 11.34 -2.80
CA ARG A 55 -5.52 10.24 -3.78
C ARG A 55 -5.59 8.87 -3.10
N LEU A 56 -4.86 8.66 -2.01
CA LEU A 56 -4.89 7.42 -1.23
C LEU A 56 -6.29 7.15 -0.69
N LEU A 57 -6.93 8.15 -0.05
CA LEU A 57 -8.30 8.03 0.47
C LEU A 57 -9.32 7.69 -0.61
N ARG A 58 -9.25 8.36 -1.78
CA ARG A 58 -10.11 8.01 -2.94
C ARG A 58 -9.88 6.59 -3.43
N THR A 59 -8.64 6.10 -3.38
CA THR A 59 -8.29 4.74 -3.81
C THR A 59 -8.84 3.71 -2.84
N VAL A 60 -8.65 3.94 -1.54
CA VAL A 60 -9.20 3.11 -0.46
C VAL A 60 -10.71 2.97 -0.58
N GLN A 61 -11.43 4.10 -0.71
CA GLN A 61 -12.89 4.12 -0.84
C GLN A 61 -13.42 3.32 -2.03
N ARG A 62 -12.67 3.28 -3.14
CA ARG A 62 -13.13 2.62 -4.39
C ARG A 62 -12.73 1.16 -4.50
N LYS A 63 -11.56 0.79 -3.97
CA LYS A 63 -10.89 -0.47 -4.35
C LYS A 63 -10.69 -1.44 -3.21
N ALA A 64 -10.58 -0.96 -1.97
CA ALA A 64 -9.98 -1.76 -0.91
C ALA A 64 -11.00 -2.20 0.15
N ARG A 65 -10.89 -3.46 0.56
CA ARG A 65 -11.52 -4.00 1.78
C ARG A 65 -10.48 -4.38 2.84
N VAL A 66 -9.31 -4.80 2.39
CA VAL A 66 -8.11 -5.05 3.21
C VAL A 66 -7.00 -4.13 2.71
N ILE A 67 -6.37 -3.41 3.63
CA ILE A 67 -5.33 -2.43 3.32
C ILE A 67 -4.12 -2.74 4.21
N TYR A 68 -2.95 -2.88 3.58
CA TYR A 68 -1.67 -2.93 4.27
C TYR A 68 -0.93 -1.62 3.99
N ILE A 69 -0.35 -1.01 5.02
CA ILE A 69 0.35 0.27 4.91
C ILE A 69 1.76 0.09 5.46
N CYS A 70 2.77 0.49 4.68
CA CYS A 70 4.12 0.70 5.15
C CYS A 70 4.42 2.20 5.11
N SER A 71 4.66 2.80 6.28
CA SER A 71 5.01 4.22 6.43
C SER A 71 5.84 4.41 7.68
N SER A 72 6.39 5.60 7.86
CA SER A 72 6.88 5.99 9.16
C SER A 72 5.71 6.02 10.17
N PRO A 73 5.94 5.64 11.44
CA PRO A 73 5.05 6.05 12.51
C PRO A 73 5.04 7.58 12.56
N ASP A 74 3.89 8.21 12.78
CA ASP A 74 3.86 9.66 12.99
C ASP A 74 4.78 10.00 14.17
N ALA A 75 5.91 10.64 13.86
CA ALA A 75 6.82 11.17 14.86
C ALA A 75 6.32 12.56 15.24
N SER A 76 5.54 12.61 16.32
CA SER A 76 5.28 13.83 17.10
C SER A 76 6.58 14.39 17.66
#